data_AF-X1JH60-F1
#
_entry.id   AF-X1JH60-F1
#
_cell.length_a   1.000
_cell.length_b   1.000
_cell.length_c   1.000
_cell.angle_alpha   90.00
_cell.angle_beta   90.00
_cell.angle_gamma   90.00
#
_symmetry.space_group_name_H-M   'P 1'
#
loop_
_entity.id
_entity.type
_entity.pdbx_description
1 polymer ?
#
loop_
_entity_poly.entity_id
_entity_poly.type
_entity_poly.pdbx_seq_one_letter_code
_entity_poly.pdbx_strand_id
1 'polypeptide(L)'
;SLKEAGEFVDFHINSGYLYNKKDKNILEFANMLTVASLIIKAASLREESRGTHQRNDFPKKDDKNWKKHIILKQNKVYFKDV
;
A
#
# COMPACT_ATOMS: atom_id res chain seq x y z
N SER A 1 3.77 -2.75 -12.57
CA SER A 1 3.72 -3.85 -11.59
C SER A 1 3.63 -3.30 -10.16
N LEU A 2 3.35 -4.11 -9.12
CA LEU A 2 3.39 -3.62 -7.72
C LEU A 2 4.76 -3.06 -7.33
N LYS A 3 5.84 -3.64 -7.88
CA LYS A 3 7.22 -3.16 -7.70
C LYS A 3 7.41 -1.75 -8.26
N GLU A 4 7.06 -1.54 -9.54
CA GLU A 4 7.16 -0.22 -10.17
C GLU A 4 6.33 0.85 -9.45
N ALA A 5 5.13 0.48 -8.98
CA ALA A 5 4.28 1.40 -8.22
C ALA A 5 4.94 1.79 -6.88
N GLY A 6 5.58 0.84 -6.20
CA GLY A 6 6.36 1.09 -5.00
C GLY A 6 7.54 2.04 -5.27
N GLU A 7 8.33 1.76 -6.31
CA GLU A 7 9.46 2.60 -6.72
C GLU A 7 9.03 4.04 -7.04
N PHE A 8 7.90 4.22 -7.73
CA PHE A 8 7.33 5.53 -8.01
C PHE A 8 6.98 6.30 -6.73
N VAL A 9 6.28 5.63 -5.80
CA VAL A 9 5.86 6.26 -4.54
C VAL A 9 7.07 6.62 -3.68
N ASP A 10 8.03 5.70 -3.56
CA ASP A 10 9.24 5.90 -2.76
C ASP A 10 10.10 7.05 -3.31
N PHE A 11 10.23 7.14 -4.64
CA PHE A 11 10.95 8.26 -5.28
C PHE A 11 10.31 9.61 -4.91
N HIS A 12 8.99 9.72 -4.98
CA HIS A 12 8.30 10.98 -4.73
C HIS A 12 8.25 11.33 -3.23
N ILE A 13 7.99 10.37 -2.35
CA ILE A 13 7.96 10.62 -0.89
C ILE A 13 9.32 11.11 -0.38
N ASN A 14 10.42 10.56 -0.91
CA ASN A 14 11.78 10.96 -0.52
C ASN A 14 12.25 12.26 -1.21
N SER A 15 11.41 12.90 -2.03
CA SER A 15 11.72 14.18 -2.64
C SER A 15 11.58 15.32 -1.62
N GLY A 16 12.67 16.05 -1.35
CA GLY A 16 12.67 17.24 -0.50
C GLY A 16 11.73 18.36 -0.98
N TYR A 17 11.17 18.25 -2.19
CA TYR A 17 10.19 19.19 -2.73
C TYR A 17 8.85 19.17 -1.98
N LEU A 18 8.41 18.00 -1.47
CA LEU A 18 7.06 17.84 -0.91
C LEU A 18 6.84 18.59 0.41
N TYR A 19 7.90 18.74 1.23
CA TYR A 19 7.77 19.24 2.60
C TYR A 19 8.23 20.70 2.76
N ASN A 20 8.82 21.29 1.71
CA ASN A 20 9.38 22.65 1.76
C ASN A 20 8.44 23.75 1.23
N LYS A 21 7.23 23.41 0.76
CA LYS A 21 6.25 24.38 0.25
C LYS A 21 4.97 24.36 1.08
N LYS A 22 4.48 25.54 1.46
CA LYS A 22 3.11 25.73 1.97
C LYS A 22 2.13 25.86 0.80
N ASP A 23 1.94 24.77 0.06
CA ASP A 23 1.04 24.69 -1.09
C ASP A 23 0.01 23.57 -0.86
N LYS A 24 -1.28 23.90 -0.98
CA LYS A 24 -2.37 22.97 -0.78
C LYS A 24 -2.26 21.74 -1.70
N ASN A 25 -1.92 21.95 -2.97
CA ASN A 25 -1.85 20.87 -3.94
C ASN A 25 -0.72 19.89 -3.60
N ILE A 26 0.37 20.40 -3.02
CA ILE A 26 1.50 19.56 -2.59
C ILE A 26 1.12 18.72 -1.36
N LEU A 27 0.37 19.29 -0.41
CA LEU A 27 -0.15 18.54 0.74
C LEU A 27 -1.14 17.45 0.30
N GLU A 28 -2.02 17.77 -0.66
CA GLU A 28 -2.95 16.78 -1.24
C GLU A 28 -2.18 15.66 -1.95
N PHE A 29 -1.15 16.00 -2.73
CA PHE A 29 -0.30 15.01 -3.38
C PHE A 29 0.45 14.12 -2.37
N ALA A 30 1.00 14.69 -1.30
CA ALA A 30 1.64 13.91 -0.23
C ALA A 30 0.66 12.95 0.48
N ASN A 31 -0.59 13.37 0.67
CA ASN A 31 -1.64 12.50 1.21
C ASN A 31 -1.97 11.35 0.25
N MET A 32 -2.07 11.64 -1.06
CA MET A 32 -2.29 10.60 -2.08
C MET A 32 -1.14 9.59 -2.11
N LEU A 33 0.11 10.04 -2.07
CA LEU A 33 1.29 9.17 -2.01
C LEU A 33 1.29 8.30 -0.75
N THR A 34 0.89 8.86 0.39
CA THR A 34 0.77 8.10 1.65
C THR A 34 -0.26 6.98 1.52
N VAL A 35 -1.45 7.28 0.99
CA VAL A 35 -2.50 6.26 0.76
C VAL A 35 -2.04 5.22 -0.26
N ALA A 36 -1.40 5.65 -1.35
CA ALA A 36 -0.85 4.74 -2.36
C ALA A 36 0.18 3.78 -1.76
N SER A 37 1.10 4.27 -0.93
CA SER A 37 2.09 3.45 -0.21
C SER A 37 1.42 2.36 0.64
N LEU A 38 0.36 2.73 1.39
CA LEU A 38 -0.38 1.78 2.22
C LEU A 38 -1.10 0.71 1.37
N ILE A 39 -1.72 1.10 0.25
CA ILE A 39 -2.38 0.18 -0.68
C ILE A 39 -1.36 -0.80 -1.26
N ILE A 40 -0.23 -0.30 -1.77
CA ILE A 40 0.82 -1.12 -2.37
C ILE A 40 1.38 -2.08 -1.34
N LYS A 41 1.69 -1.61 -0.13
CA LYS A 41 2.21 -2.47 0.96
C LYS A 41 1.21 -3.57 1.34
N ALA A 42 -0.08 -3.24 1.48
CA ALA A 42 -1.11 -4.22 1.79
C ALA A 42 -1.28 -5.26 0.67
N ALA A 43 -1.26 -4.81 -0.59
CA ALA A 43 -1.37 -5.67 -1.76
C ALA A 43 -0.16 -6.60 -1.93
N SER A 44 1.05 -6.10 -1.68
CA SER A 44 2.28 -6.89 -1.74
C SER A 44 2.35 -7.94 -0.63
N LEU A 45 1.91 -7.59 0.58
CA LEU A 45 1.86 -8.53 1.71
C LEU A 45 0.85 -9.66 1.48
N ARG A 46 -0.32 -9.37 0.89
CA ARG A 46 -1.40 -10.35 0.71
C ARG A 46 -1.11 -11.31 -0.44
N GLU A 47 -0.75 -12.54 -0.11
CA GLU A 47 -0.45 -13.60 -1.08
C GLU A 47 -1.68 -14.50 -1.36
N GLU A 48 -2.79 -13.87 -1.77
CA GLU A 48 -3.98 -14.56 -2.29
C GLU A 48 -4.75 -13.64 -3.24
N SER A 49 -5.76 -14.18 -3.93
CA SER A 49 -6.75 -13.39 -4.65
C SER A 49 -8.12 -13.51 -3.98
N ARG A 50 -8.74 -12.38 -3.65
CA ARG A 50 -10.05 -12.31 -2.95
C ARG A 50 -10.80 -11.04 -3.32
N GLY A 51 -12.03 -11.20 -3.81
CA GLY A 51 -12.88 -10.07 -4.21
C GLY A 51 -12.23 -9.29 -5.36
N THR A 52 -12.02 -7.98 -5.16
CA THR A 52 -11.39 -7.10 -6.16
C THR A 52 -9.86 -7.16 -6.14
N HIS A 53 -9.24 -7.76 -5.11
CA HIS A 53 -7.80 -7.96 -5.07
C HIS A 53 -7.44 -9.24 -5.84
N GLN A 54 -6.75 -9.08 -6.98
CA GLN A 54 -6.40 -10.16 -7.90
C GLN A 54 -4.88 -10.16 -8.14
N ARG A 55 -4.27 -11.34 -7.97
CA ARG A 55 -2.82 -11.57 -8.07
C ARG A 55 -2.57 -12.77 -8.98
N ASN A 56 -1.87 -12.55 -10.10
CA ASN A 56 -1.56 -13.62 -11.05
C ASN A 56 -0.61 -14.69 -10.47
N ASP A 57 0.25 -14.28 -9.53
CA ASP A 57 1.17 -15.16 -8.81
C ASP A 57 0.51 -15.92 -7.64
N PHE A 58 -0.64 -15.42 -7.15
CA PHE A 58 -1.48 -16.07 -6.14
C PHE A 58 -2.97 -16.03 -6.53
N PRO A 59 -3.38 -16.76 -7.58
CA PRO A 59 -4.69 -16.57 -8.21
C PRO A 59 -5.87 -17.14 -7.39
N LYS A 60 -5.59 -17.94 -6.36
CA LYS A 60 -6.61 -18.60 -5.56
C LYS A 60 -6.82 -17.86 -4.23
N LYS A 61 -8.05 -17.94 -3.73
CA LYS A 61 -8.41 -17.58 -2.36
C LYS A 61 -7.80 -18.59 -1.38
N ASP A 62 -7.23 -18.10 -0.28
CA ASP A 62 -6.60 -18.90 0.77
C ASP A 62 -7.16 -18.50 2.14
N ASP A 63 -8.24 -19.18 2.54
CA ASP A 63 -8.85 -18.96 3.86
C ASP A 63 -7.99 -19.45 5.03
N LYS A 64 -7.02 -20.36 4.80
CA LYS A 64 -6.17 -20.89 5.87
C LYS A 64 -5.19 -19.82 6.35
N ASN A 65 -4.55 -19.12 5.41
CA ASN A 65 -3.55 -18.12 5.75
C ASN A 65 -4.09 -16.69 5.75
N TRP A 66 -5.11 -16.37 4.94
CA TRP A 66 -5.48 -14.98 4.63
C TRP A 66 -6.90 -14.56 5.02
N LYS A 67 -7.63 -15.39 5.77
CA LYS A 67 -8.92 -15.00 6.40
C LYS A 67 -8.69 -14.10 7.63
N LYS A 68 -8.04 -12.96 7.39
CA LYS A 68 -7.67 -11.94 8.37
C LYS A 68 -7.61 -10.56 7.72
N HIS A 69 -7.79 -9.54 8.53
CA HIS A 69 -7.59 -8.13 8.18
C HIS A 69 -6.11 -7.75 8.29
N ILE A 70 -5.63 -6.97 7.32
CA ILE A 70 -4.31 -6.34 7.36
C ILE A 70 -4.51 -4.92 7.89
N ILE A 71 -3.84 -4.58 8.99
CA ILE A 71 -3.88 -3.25 9.59
C ILE A 71 -2.49 -2.66 9.50
N LEU A 72 -2.36 -1.58 8.72
CA LEU A 72 -1.13 -0.81 8.59
C LEU A 72 -1.24 0.44 9.44
N LYS A 73 -0.28 0.65 10.34
CA LYS A 73 -0.21 1.85 11.18
C LYS A 73 1.23 2.33 11.27
N GLN A 74 1.52 3.50 10.70
CA GLN A 74 2.88 4.00 10.56
C GLN A 74 3.76 2.92 9.91
N ASN A 75 4.87 2.54 10.54
CA ASN A 75 5.78 1.51 10.03
C ASN A 75 5.44 0.09 10.51
N LYS A 76 4.33 -0.10 11.24
CA LYS A 76 3.93 -1.38 11.82
C LYS A 76 2.83 -2.06 11.00
N VAL A 77 2.89 -3.39 10.96
CA VAL A 77 1.91 -4.27 10.32
C VAL A 77 1.29 -5.15 11.40
N TYR A 78 -0.04 -5.22 11.43
CA TYR A 78 -0.78 -6.09 12.31
C TYR A 78 -1.75 -6.94 11.50
N PHE A 79 -2.03 -8.14 11.99
CA PHE A 79 -3.05 -9.02 11.45
C PHE A 79 -4.10 -9.26 12.51
N LYS A 80 -5.38 -9.16 12.12
CA LYS A 80 -6.52 -9.42 13.00
C LYS A 80 -7.44 -10.41 12.31
N ASP A 81 -7.76 -11.51 12.97
CA ASP A 81 -8.68 -12.51 12.42
C ASP A 81 -10.07 -11.91 12.17
N VAL A 82 -10.78 -12.47 11.18
CA VAL A 82 -12.14 -12.08 10.79
C VAL A 82 -13.17 -12.77 11.67
#